data_AF-A0A3A3FP04-F1
#
_entry.id   AF-A0A3A3FP04-F1
#
_cell.length_a   1.000
_cell.length_b   1.000
_cell.length_c   1.000
_cell.angle_alpha   90.00
_cell.angle_beta   90.00
_cell.angle_gamma   90.00
#
_symmetry.space_group_name_H-M   'P 1'
#
loop_
_entity.id
_entity.type
_entity.pdbx_description
1 polymer ?
#
loop_
_entity_poly.entity_id
_entity_poly.type
_entity_poly.pdbx_seq_one_letter_code
_entity_poly.pdbx_strand_id
1 'polypeptide(L)'
;MPGGDRMELTDHEAFRHVRLEFDGDVLVGANAIGFTEHVGILRGLIESKLSLGGWKNALLANPLRLPEAYIATSRKHPDWRHA
;
A
#
# COMPACT_ATOMS: atom_id res chain seq x y z
N MET A 1 10.19 12.57 -3.29
CA MET A 1 9.74 13.98 -3.27
C MET A 1 9.94 14.54 -1.85
N PRO A 2 10.28 15.81 -1.65
CA PRO A 2 10.28 16.40 -0.32
C PRO A 2 8.84 16.38 0.25
N GLY A 3 8.64 15.79 1.43
CA GLY A 3 7.37 15.89 2.18
C GLY A 3 6.39 14.71 2.13
N GLY A 4 6.70 13.62 1.42
CA GLY A 4 5.87 12.40 1.44
C GLY A 4 6.11 11.54 2.67
N ASP A 5 5.04 10.98 3.24
CA ASP A 5 5.15 10.00 4.32
C ASP A 5 5.61 8.64 3.78
N ARG A 6 6.33 7.89 4.60
CA ARG A 6 6.78 6.54 4.26
C ARG A 6 6.76 5.63 5.46
N MET A 7 6.58 4.35 5.20
CA MET A 7 6.73 3.28 6.19
C MET A 7 7.54 2.15 5.62
N GLU A 8 8.39 1.56 6.44
CA GLU A 8 9.25 0.44 6.09
C GLU A 8 9.18 -0.66 7.14
N LEU A 9 9.14 -1.91 6.69
CA LEU A 9 9.29 -3.08 7.52
C LEU A 9 10.32 -4.00 6.85
N THR A 10 11.38 -4.32 7.59
CA THR A 10 12.44 -5.23 7.16
C THR A 10 12.56 -6.39 8.15
N ASP A 11 12.42 -7.60 7.65
CA ASP A 11 12.66 -8.85 8.38
C ASP A 11 13.90 -9.51 7.77
N HIS A 12 15.01 -9.40 8.50
CA HIS A 12 16.31 -9.92 8.06
C HIS A 12 16.38 -11.45 8.13
N GLU A 13 15.65 -12.09 9.03
CA GLU A 13 15.67 -13.55 9.20
C GLU A 13 14.92 -14.23 8.06
N ALA A 14 13.77 -13.66 7.67
CA ALA A 14 12.96 -14.16 6.57
C ALA A 14 13.37 -13.59 5.19
N PHE A 15 14.36 -12.69 5.13
CA PHE A 15 14.76 -11.95 3.93
C PHE A 15 13.60 -11.22 3.25
N ARG A 16 12.73 -10.58 4.05
CA ARG A 16 11.56 -9.84 3.57
C ARG A 16 11.73 -8.35 3.83
N HIS A 17 11.27 -7.54 2.89
CA HIS A 17 11.28 -6.09 3.01
C HIS A 17 10.07 -5.49 2.31
N VAL A 18 9.40 -4.55 2.96
CA VAL A 18 8.38 -3.72 2.31
C VAL A 18 8.56 -2.27 2.71
N ARG A 19 8.52 -1.39 1.71
CA ARG A 19 8.50 0.05 1.90
C ARG A 19 7.34 0.63 1.10
N LEU A 20 6.55 1.49 1.75
CA LEU A 20 5.40 2.18 1.17
C LEU A 20 5.71 3.68 1.09
N GLU A 21 5.35 4.32 -0.02
CA GLU A 21 5.51 5.75 -0.24
C GLU A 21 4.16 6.41 -0.48
N PHE A 22 3.87 7.46 0.28
CA PHE A 22 2.60 8.16 0.25
C PHE A 22 2.76 9.61 -0.22
N ASP A 23 1.77 10.08 -0.96
CA ASP A 23 1.51 11.50 -1.23
C ASP A 23 0.11 11.83 -0.71
N GLY A 24 0.03 12.71 0.29
CA GLY A 24 -1.20 12.89 1.05
C GLY A 24 -1.67 11.57 1.67
N ASP A 25 -2.85 11.10 1.31
CA ASP A 25 -3.42 9.81 1.71
C ASP A 25 -3.49 8.79 0.56
N VAL A 26 -2.71 8.98 -0.50
CA VAL A 26 -2.63 8.08 -1.64
C VAL A 26 -1.29 7.33 -1.63
N LEU A 27 -1.31 6.02 -1.91
CA LEU A 27 -0.11 5.24 -2.12
C LEU A 27 0.43 5.51 -3.53
N VAL A 28 1.66 6.02 -3.64
CA VAL A 28 2.26 6.42 -4.93
C VAL A 28 3.44 5.54 -5.36
N GLY A 29 3.96 4.72 -4.45
CA GLY A 29 5.06 3.80 -4.73
C GLY A 29 5.22 2.75 -3.64
N ALA A 30 5.87 1.65 -4.00
CA ALA A 30 6.28 0.63 -3.02
C ALA A 30 7.46 -0.21 -3.52
N ASN A 31 8.31 -0.64 -2.58
CA ASN A 31 9.29 -1.70 -2.79
C ASN A 31 8.87 -2.90 -1.97
N ALA A 32 8.86 -4.09 -2.55
CA ALA A 32 8.43 -5.32 -1.87
C ALA A 32 9.32 -6.50 -2.27
N ILE A 33 10.00 -7.09 -1.29
CA ILE A 33 10.88 -8.26 -1.43
C ILE A 33 10.32 -9.36 -0.53
N GLY A 34 10.08 -10.55 -1.09
CA GLY A 34 9.49 -11.67 -0.33
C GLY A 34 8.01 -11.48 0.04
N PHE A 35 7.29 -10.60 -0.65
CA PHE A 35 5.84 -10.36 -0.49
C PHE A 35 5.10 -10.52 -1.83
N THR A 36 5.31 -11.63 -2.52
CA THR A 36 4.76 -11.87 -3.86
C THR A 36 3.23 -11.86 -3.86
N GLU A 37 2.60 -12.37 -2.79
CA GLU A 37 1.14 -12.31 -2.61
C GLU A 37 0.57 -10.88 -2.57
N HIS A 38 1.38 -9.87 -2.22
CA HIS A 38 0.94 -8.48 -2.11
C HIS A 38 1.21 -7.64 -3.36
N VAL A 39 1.97 -8.14 -4.35
CA VAL A 39 2.35 -7.35 -5.54
C VAL A 39 1.14 -6.86 -6.34
N GLY A 40 0.12 -7.71 -6.51
CA GLY A 40 -1.11 -7.32 -7.21
C GLY A 40 -1.89 -6.22 -6.49
N ILE A 41 -1.91 -6.27 -5.17
CA ILE A 41 -2.59 -5.28 -4.30
C ILE A 41 -1.86 -3.93 -4.38
N LEU A 42 -0.53 -3.95 -4.26
CA LEU A 42 0.32 -2.76 -4.37
C LEU A 42 0.13 -2.07 -5.71
N ARG A 43 0.22 -2.84 -6.81
CA ARG A 43 -0.03 -2.33 -8.16
C ARG A 43 -1.42 -1.70 -8.27
N GLY A 44 -2.45 -2.40 -7.79
CA GLY A 44 -3.82 -1.91 -7.80
C GLY A 44 -3.99 -0.57 -7.08
N LEU A 45 -3.46 -0.43 -5.86
CA LEU A 45 -3.51 0.81 -5.09
C LEU A 45 -2.76 1.97 -5.77
N ILE A 46 -1.57 1.70 -6.31
CA ILE A 46 -0.72 2.71 -6.95
C ILE A 46 -1.33 3.19 -8.27
N GLU A 47 -1.77 2.27 -9.14
CA GLU A 47 -2.36 2.60 -10.45
C GLU A 47 -3.71 3.30 -10.31
N SER A 48 -4.53 2.88 -9.34
CA SER A 48 -5.86 3.48 -9.12
C SER A 48 -5.83 4.80 -8.35
N LYS A 49 -4.71 5.12 -7.67
CA LYS A 49 -4.56 6.32 -6.84
C LYS A 49 -5.70 6.53 -5.83
N LEU A 50 -6.21 5.43 -5.26
CA LEU A 50 -7.31 5.49 -4.31
C LEU A 50 -6.92 6.26 -3.05
N SER A 51 -7.81 7.15 -2.60
CA SER A 51 -7.71 7.81 -1.29
C SER A 51 -7.88 6.77 -0.19
N LEU A 52 -6.84 6.60 0.63
CA LEU A 52 -6.81 5.63 1.73
C LEU A 52 -7.56 6.16 2.97
N GLY A 53 -7.69 7.48 3.11
CA GLY A 53 -8.19 8.11 4.32
C GLY A 53 -7.48 7.59 5.58
N GLY A 54 -8.25 7.14 6.57
CA GLY A 54 -7.71 6.57 7.81
C GLY A 54 -6.81 5.34 7.62
N TRP A 55 -6.89 4.64 6.48
CA TRP A 55 -6.02 3.50 6.21
C TRP A 55 -4.56 3.89 6.01
N LYS A 56 -4.26 5.13 5.61
CA LYS A 56 -2.88 5.63 5.59
C LYS A 56 -2.23 5.44 6.96
N ASN A 57 -2.88 5.91 8.03
CA ASN A 57 -2.33 5.80 9.38
C ASN A 57 -2.21 4.34 9.83
N ALA A 58 -3.17 3.49 9.45
CA ALA A 58 -3.09 2.06 9.72
C ALA A 58 -1.89 1.39 9.02
N LEU A 59 -1.58 1.79 7.78
CA LEU A 59 -0.44 1.27 7.02
C LEU A 59 0.89 1.85 7.51
N LEU A 60 0.91 3.11 7.95
CA LEU A 60 2.08 3.70 8.62
C LEU A 60 2.41 2.98 9.94
N ALA A 61 1.39 2.46 10.64
CA ALA A 61 1.60 1.65 11.84
C ALA A 61 2.00 0.19 11.51
N ASN A 62 1.39 -0.40 10.47
CA ASN A 62 1.70 -1.76 10.04
C ASN A 62 1.47 -1.92 8.52
N PRO A 63 2.54 -2.03 7.70
CA PRO A 63 2.40 -2.14 6.26
C PRO A 63 1.82 -3.48 5.79
N LEU A 64 1.74 -4.50 6.67
CA LEU A 64 1.15 -5.80 6.33
C LEU A 64 -0.38 -5.78 6.24
N ARG A 65 -1.02 -4.66 6.61
CA ARG A 65 -2.48 -4.46 6.49
C ARG A 65 -2.92 -4.06 5.08
N LEU A 66 -2.04 -4.13 4.09
CA LEU A 66 -2.32 -3.83 2.68
C LEU A 66 -3.60 -4.52 2.14
N PRO A 67 -3.83 -5.82 2.37
CA PRO A 67 -5.05 -6.47 1.87
C PRO A 67 -6.33 -5.88 2.45
N GLU A 68 -6.33 -5.56 3.75
CA GLU A 68 -7.48 -4.95 4.42
C GLU A 68 -7.76 -3.55 3.87
N ALA A 69 -6.70 -2.73 3.76
CA ALA A 69 -6.79 -1.37 3.23
C ALA A 69 -7.37 -1.38 1.82
N TYR A 70 -6.87 -2.27 0.97
CA TYR A 70 -7.32 -2.42 -0.41
C TYR A 70 -8.79 -2.84 -0.55
N ILE A 71 -9.23 -3.83 0.23
CA ILE A 71 -10.64 -4.26 0.20
C ILE A 71 -11.54 -3.11 0.68
N ALA A 72 -11.12 -2.39 1.72
CA ALA A 72 -11.91 -1.30 2.29
C ALA A 72 -12.00 -0.07 1.38
N THR A 73 -10.95 0.24 0.63
CA THR A 73 -10.91 1.40 -0.29
C THR A 73 -11.56 1.08 -1.63
N SER A 74 -11.34 -0.11 -2.20
CA SER A 74 -11.97 -0.54 -3.46
C SER A 74 -13.50 -0.64 -3.36
N ARG A 75 -14.04 -1.07 -2.21
CA ARG A 75 -15.51 -1.10 -2.00
C ARG A 75 -16.18 0.28 -2.02
N LYS A 76 -15.43 1.35 -1.73
CA LYS A 76 -15.93 2.73 -1.78
C LYS A 76 -15.92 3.33 -3.19
N HIS A 77 -15.20 2.70 -4.12
CA HIS A 77 -15.09 3.11 -5.52
C HIS A 77 -15.51 1.96 -6.46
N PRO A 78 -16.81 1.81 -6.76
CA PRO A 78 -17.35 0.67 -7.51
C PRO A 78 -16.88 0.55 -8.97
N ASP A 79 -16.22 1.57 -9.52
CA ASP A 79 -15.84 1.63 -10.94
C ASP A 79 -14.59 0.82 -11.31
N TRP A 80 -13.98 0.10 -10.38
CA TRP A 80 -12.77 -0.66 -10.67
C TRP A 80 -13.05 -2.15 -10.88
N ARG A 81 -13.41 -2.49 -12.12
CA ARG A 81 -13.38 -3.84 -12.67
C ARG A 81 -12.70 -3.80 -14.04
N HIS A 82 -11.51 -4.40 -14.12
CA HIS A 82 -10.76 -4.75 -15.33
C HIS A 82 -10.20 -3.57 -16.16
N ALA A 83 -8.88 -3.43 -16.12
CA ALA A 83 -8.07 -3.16 -17.30
C ALA A 83 -6.98 -4.25 -17.34
#